data_AF-A0A9W4TB90-F1
#
_entry.id   AF-A0A9W4TB90-F1
#
_cell.length_a   1.000
_cell.length_b   1.000
_cell.length_c   1.000
_cell.angle_alpha   90.00
_cell.angle_beta   90.00
_cell.angle_gamma   90.00
#
_symmetry.space_group_name_H-M   'P 1'
#
loop_
_entity.id
_entity.type
_entity.pdbx_description
1 polymer ?
#
loop_
_entity_poly.entity_id
_entity_poly.type
_entity_poly.pdbx_seq_one_letter_code
_entity_poly.pdbx_strand_id
1 'polypeptide(L)'
;TTERFRHFWNWITVEYPAVTFTRYTQQYIEELNYTYLYIGTADAVNNVLQNLIFSIRYNVGFEVSPITVRQNIYNAFIITRGFALDPLHTLYQISETTSIPPSVTSDDTESTIS
;
A
#
# COMPACT_ATOMS: atom_id res chain seq x y z
N THR A 1 -19.48 3.69 -6.02
CA THR A 1 -18.04 3.55 -5.75
C THR A 1 -17.74 2.09 -5.48
N THR A 2 -16.68 1.51 -6.05
CA THR A 2 -16.33 0.09 -5.84
C THR A 2 -15.69 -0.13 -4.46
N GLU A 3 -15.71 -1.35 -3.95
CA GLU A 3 -15.08 -1.69 -2.68
C GLU A 3 -13.56 -1.46 -2.71
N ARG A 4 -12.90 -1.86 -3.81
CA ARG A 4 -11.47 -1.60 -4.05
C ARG A 4 -11.15 -0.11 -3.95
N PHE A 5 -11.99 0.74 -4.56
CA PHE A 5 -11.83 2.19 -4.46
C PHE A 5 -12.00 2.66 -3.01
N ARG A 6 -12.99 2.15 -2.26
CA ARG A 6 -13.19 2.54 -0.86
C ARG A 6 -11.97 2.18 0.00
N HIS A 7 -11.45 0.96 -0.13
CA HIS A 7 -10.24 0.52 0.57
C HIS A 7 -9.03 1.38 0.22
N PHE A 8 -8.78 1.59 -1.07
CA PHE A 8 -7.71 2.47 -1.53
C PHE A 8 -7.86 3.90 -1.00
N TRP A 9 -9.05 4.48 -1.11
CA TRP A 9 -9.29 5.86 -0.72
C TRP A 9 -9.13 6.06 0.78
N ASN A 10 -9.67 5.16 1.60
CA ASN A 10 -9.49 5.21 3.05
C ASN A 10 -8.00 5.17 3.41
N TRP A 11 -7.25 4.23 2.81
CA TRP A 11 -5.82 4.09 3.06
C TRP A 11 -5.00 5.30 2.60
N ILE A 12 -5.19 5.74 1.35
CA ILE A 12 -4.37 6.81 0.77
C ILE A 12 -4.56 8.15 1.49
N THR A 13 -5.73 8.39 2.09
CA THR A 13 -6.00 9.60 2.87
C THR A 13 -5.37 9.60 4.28
N VAL A 14 -5.01 8.42 4.78
CA VAL A 14 -4.33 8.25 6.08
C VAL A 14 -2.82 8.29 5.88
N GLU A 15 -2.30 7.53 4.93
CA GLU A 15 -0.85 7.44 4.68
C GLU A 15 -0.28 8.65 3.96
N TYR A 16 -1.10 9.30 3.15
CA TYR A 16 -0.73 10.48 2.41
C TYR A 16 -1.80 11.55 2.64
N PRO A 17 -1.44 12.84 2.59
CA PRO A 17 -2.40 13.92 2.77
C PRO A 17 -3.25 14.12 1.50
N ALA A 18 -3.85 13.05 0.99
CA ALA A 18 -4.81 13.10 -0.12
C ALA A 18 -6.10 13.78 0.37
N VAL A 19 -6.51 14.84 -0.31
CA VAL A 19 -7.67 15.66 0.09
C VAL A 19 -8.87 15.44 -0.81
N THR A 20 -8.65 15.19 -2.10
CA THR A 20 -9.72 14.89 -3.06
C THR A 20 -9.16 14.13 -4.26
N PHE A 21 -10.05 13.73 -5.17
CA PHE A 21 -9.73 12.94 -6.34
C PHE A 21 -10.53 13.42 -7.55
N THR A 22 -10.05 13.11 -8.75
CA THR A 22 -10.79 13.38 -9.99
C THR A 22 -11.76 12.25 -10.31
N ARG A 23 -12.70 12.49 -11.23
CA ARG A 23 -13.62 11.43 -11.71
C ARG A 23 -12.93 10.19 -12.29
N TYR A 24 -11.65 10.28 -12.66
CA TYR A 24 -10.88 9.19 -13.25
C TYR A 24 -10.21 8.27 -12.23
N THR A 25 -10.10 8.66 -10.97
CA THR A 25 -9.36 7.89 -9.95
C THR A 25 -9.91 6.49 -9.78
N GLN A 26 -11.24 6.34 -9.72
CA GLN A 26 -11.85 5.01 -9.66
C GLN A 26 -11.57 4.19 -10.92
N GLN A 27 -11.61 4.80 -12.10
CA GLN A 27 -11.29 4.12 -13.35
C GLN A 27 -9.85 3.59 -13.34
N TYR A 28 -8.87 4.39 -12.91
CA TYR A 28 -7.48 3.95 -12.88
C TYR A 28 -7.20 2.82 -11.88
N ILE A 29 -8.00 2.68 -10.81
CA ILE A 29 -7.88 1.52 -9.91
C ILE A 29 -8.33 0.24 -10.62
N GLU A 30 -9.45 0.28 -11.32
CA GLU A 30 -9.95 -0.88 -12.07
C GLU A 30 -9.02 -1.21 -13.26
N GLU A 31 -8.53 -0.18 -13.95
CA GLU A 31 -7.56 -0.32 -15.03
C GLU A 31 -6.23 -0.90 -14.54
N LEU A 32 -5.78 -0.52 -13.34
CA LEU A 32 -4.57 -1.08 -12.74
C LEU A 32 -4.74 -2.57 -12.47
N ASN A 33 -5.89 -2.97 -11.92
CA ASN A 33 -6.20 -4.37 -11.67
C ASN A 33 -6.29 -5.17 -12.98
N TYR A 34 -6.96 -4.63 -14.00
CA TYR A 34 -7.03 -5.23 -15.33
C TYR A 34 -5.64 -5.36 -15.97
N THR A 35 -4.86 -4.28 -15.97
CA THR A 35 -3.52 -4.24 -16.57
C THR A 35 -2.60 -5.23 -15.89
N TYR A 36 -2.62 -5.31 -14.56
CA TYR A 36 -1.82 -6.27 -13.81
C TYR A 36 -2.17 -7.73 -14.14
N LEU A 37 -3.47 -8.05 -14.24
CA LEU A 37 -3.94 -9.43 -14.46
C LEU A 37 -3.80 -9.91 -15.91
N TYR A 38 -4.02 -9.02 -16.89
CA TYR A 38 -4.19 -9.42 -18.29
C TYR A 38 -3.11 -8.88 -19.23
N ILE A 39 -2.47 -7.75 -18.90
CA ILE A 39 -1.39 -7.18 -19.72
C ILE A 39 -0.03 -7.58 -19.15
N GLY A 40 0.17 -7.44 -17.83
CA GLY A 40 1.32 -7.98 -17.09
C GLY A 40 2.68 -7.31 -17.38
N THR A 41 2.75 -6.32 -18.28
CA THR A 41 4.01 -5.60 -18.55
C THR A 41 4.27 -4.52 -17.52
N ALA A 42 5.52 -4.42 -17.04
CA ALA A 42 5.93 -3.41 -16.06
C ALA A 42 5.62 -1.98 -16.54
N ASP A 43 5.86 -1.67 -17.81
CA ASP A 43 5.61 -0.33 -18.36
C ASP A 43 4.12 0.05 -18.34
N ALA A 44 3.23 -0.86 -18.73
CA ALA A 44 1.79 -0.60 -18.67
C ALA A 44 1.31 -0.38 -17.23
N VAL A 45 1.76 -1.22 -16.28
CA VAL A 45 1.44 -1.07 -14.86
C VAL A 45 1.94 0.28 -14.33
N ASN A 46 3.18 0.65 -14.66
CA ASN A 46 3.77 1.92 -14.25
C ASN A 46 3.01 3.14 -14.80
N ASN A 47 2.55 3.08 -16.05
CA ASN A 47 1.76 4.15 -16.67
C ASN A 47 0.42 4.33 -15.95
N VAL A 48 -0.28 3.24 -15.65
CA VAL A 48 -1.57 3.32 -14.95
C VAL A 48 -1.39 3.82 -13.51
N LEU A 49 -0.35 3.36 -12.80
CA LEU A 49 -0.01 3.88 -11.47
C LEU A 49 0.28 5.38 -11.49
N GLN A 50 1.02 5.86 -12.49
CA GLN A 50 1.32 7.28 -12.63
C GLN A 50 0.05 8.09 -12.87
N ASN A 51 -0.84 7.62 -13.73
CA ASN A 51 -2.14 8.25 -13.98
C ASN A 51 -3.02 8.25 -12.73
N LEU A 52 -3.03 7.15 -11.96
CA LEU A 52 -3.72 7.06 -10.68
C LEU A 52 -3.23 8.14 -9.70
N ILE A 53 -1.92 8.30 -9.54
CA ILE A 53 -1.33 9.30 -8.64
C ILE A 53 -1.71 10.72 -9.08
N PHE A 54 -1.60 11.04 -10.37
CA PHE A 54 -1.96 12.36 -10.89
C PHE A 54 -3.45 12.66 -10.82
N SER A 55 -4.29 11.62 -10.74
CA SER A 55 -5.73 11.76 -10.55
C SER A 55 -6.11 12.17 -9.12
N ILE A 56 -5.16 12.15 -8.16
CA ILE A 56 -5.36 12.50 -6.76
C ILE A 56 -4.86 13.92 -6.49
N ARG A 57 -5.57 14.65 -5.64
CA ARG A 57 -5.15 15.96 -5.13
C ARG A 57 -4.65 15.78 -3.71
N TYR A 58 -3.41 16.18 -3.49
CA TYR A 58 -2.76 16.17 -2.17
C TYR A 58 -2.77 17.56 -1.57
N ASN A 59 -2.65 17.65 -0.24
CA ASN A 59 -2.53 18.92 0.46
C ASN A 59 -1.28 19.69 0.01
N VAL A 60 -1.35 21.01 0.07
CA VAL A 60 -0.23 21.91 -0.23
C VAL A 60 0.91 21.62 0.76
N GLY A 61 2.14 21.44 0.25
CA GLY A 61 3.31 21.12 1.08
C GLY A 61 3.55 19.64 1.32
N PHE A 62 2.90 18.75 0.57
CA PHE A 62 3.26 17.33 0.59
C PHE A 62 4.64 17.10 -0.05
N GLU A 63 5.65 16.83 0.77
CA GLU A 63 7.06 16.67 0.37
C GLU A 63 7.51 15.20 0.30
N VAL A 64 6.72 14.32 -0.33
CA VAL A 64 7.16 12.95 -0.60
C VAL A 64 7.44 12.79 -2.09
N SER A 65 8.56 12.12 -2.40
CA SER A 65 8.94 11.79 -3.77
C SER A 65 7.81 11.04 -4.48
N PRO A 66 7.37 11.47 -5.68
CA PRO A 66 6.39 10.75 -6.47
C PRO A 66 6.79 9.30 -6.79
N ILE A 67 8.11 9.03 -6.83
CA ILE A 67 8.66 7.69 -7.02
C ILE A 67 8.33 6.81 -5.81
N THR A 68 8.51 7.34 -4.59
CA THR A 68 8.20 6.65 -3.35
C THR A 68 6.70 6.36 -3.22
N VAL A 69 5.86 7.35 -3.51
CA VAL A 69 4.39 7.18 -3.49
C VAL A 69 3.97 6.08 -4.46
N ARG A 70 4.50 6.09 -5.68
CA ARG A 70 4.23 5.06 -6.69
C ARG A 70 4.63 3.67 -6.22
N GLN A 71 5.83 3.52 -5.68
CA GLN A 71 6.30 2.23 -5.18
C GLN A 71 5.42 1.71 -4.04
N ASN A 72 5.02 2.58 -3.12
CA ASN A 72 4.19 2.20 -1.99
C ASN A 72 2.77 1.82 -2.42
N ILE A 73 2.17 2.55 -3.38
CA ILE A 73 0.88 2.17 -3.97
C ILE A 73 0.99 0.81 -4.66
N TYR A 74 2.06 0.56 -5.42
CA TYR A 74 2.27 -0.74 -6.05
C TYR A 74 2.40 -1.87 -5.01
N ASN A 75 3.20 -1.67 -3.97
CA ASN A 75 3.37 -2.66 -2.89
C ASN A 75 2.04 -2.95 -2.18
N ALA A 76 1.29 -1.91 -1.81
CA ALA A 76 -0.03 -2.04 -1.20
C ALA A 76 -0.99 -2.78 -2.13
N PHE A 77 -1.00 -2.44 -3.42
CA PHE A 77 -1.80 -3.13 -4.43
C PHE A 77 -1.50 -4.63 -4.47
N ILE A 78 -0.23 -5.04 -4.49
CA ILE A 78 0.16 -6.46 -4.51
C ILE A 78 -0.28 -7.18 -3.24
N ILE A 79 0.07 -6.62 -2.07
CA ILE A 79 -0.21 -7.24 -0.76
C ILE A 79 -1.72 -7.42 -0.55
N THR A 80 -2.51 -6.46 -0.99
CA THR A 80 -3.97 -6.44 -0.78
C THR A 80 -4.77 -7.07 -1.92
N ARG A 81 -4.10 -7.78 -2.84
CA ARG A 81 -4.74 -8.46 -4.00
C ARG A 81 -5.56 -7.48 -4.86
N GLY A 82 -4.94 -6.35 -5.18
CA GLY A 82 -5.51 -5.25 -5.94
C GLY A 82 -6.49 -4.40 -5.15
N PHE A 83 -6.25 -4.19 -3.85
CA PHE A 83 -7.17 -3.52 -2.92
C PHE A 83 -8.48 -4.29 -2.65
N ALA A 84 -8.50 -5.60 -2.92
CA ALA A 84 -9.61 -6.46 -2.49
C ALA A 84 -9.66 -6.55 -0.95
N LEU A 85 -8.49 -6.56 -0.31
CA LEU A 85 -8.34 -6.42 1.13
C LEU A 85 -8.12 -4.95 1.51
N ASP A 86 -8.50 -4.58 2.73
CA ASP A 86 -8.26 -3.24 3.26
C ASP A 86 -6.77 -3.05 3.57
N PRO A 87 -6.05 -2.11 2.91
CA PRO A 87 -4.64 -1.86 3.18
C PRO A 87 -4.38 -1.33 4.59
N LEU A 88 -5.28 -0.54 5.18
CA LEU A 88 -5.09 -0.03 6.54
C LEU A 88 -4.96 -1.18 7.53
N HIS A 89 -5.81 -2.19 7.40
CA HIS A 89 -5.78 -3.35 8.25
C HIS A 89 -4.61 -4.30 7.89
N THR A 90 -4.45 -4.58 6.59
CA THR A 90 -3.52 -5.60 6.11
C THR A 90 -2.06 -5.17 6.31
N LEU A 91 -1.72 -3.93 5.98
CA LEU A 91 -0.36 -3.42 6.13
C LEU A 91 0.01 -3.21 7.60
N TYR A 92 -0.95 -2.80 8.44
CA TYR A 92 -0.74 -2.66 9.88
C TYR A 92 -0.37 -3.99 10.55
N GLN A 93 -1.10 -5.07 10.24
CA GLN A 93 -0.79 -6.41 10.77
C GLN A 93 0.63 -6.89 10.39
N ILE A 94 1.04 -6.61 9.14
CA ILE A 94 2.38 -6.97 8.67
C ILE A 94 3.45 -6.15 9.42
N SER A 95 3.20 -4.87 9.65
CA SER A 95 4.09 -3.99 10.43
C SER A 95 4.25 -4.48 11.87
N GLU A 96 3.15 -4.84 12.55
CA GLU A 96 3.20 -5.37 13.92
C GLU A 96 3.98 -6.69 13.98
N THR A 97 3.72 -7.62 13.07
CA THR A 97 4.36 -8.94 13.04
C THR A 97 5.87 -8.83 12.75
N THR A 98 6.28 -7.87 11.92
CA THR A 98 7.71 -7.63 11.60
C THR A 98 8.45 -6.91 12.73
N SER A 99 7.73 -6.21 13.61
CA SER A 99 8.29 -5.46 14.73
C SER A 99 8.52 -6.31 15.98
N ILE A 100 8.11 -7.59 15.98
CA ILE A 100 8.41 -8.53 17.06
C ILE A 100 9.88 -8.93 16.93
N PRO A 101 10.78 -8.54 17.85
CA PRO A 101 12.15 -9.04 17.82
C PRO A 101 12.11 -10.56 17.93
N PRO A 102 13.01 -11.29 17.22
CA PRO A 102 13.11 -12.73 17.43
C PRO A 102 13.31 -12.95 18.93
N SER A 103 12.42 -13.74 19.53
CA SER A 103 12.47 -14.05 20.96
C SER A 103 13.89 -14.47 21.29
N VAL A 104 14.60 -13.63 22.06
CA VAL A 104 15.90 -14.02 22.62
C VAL A 104 15.54 -15.11 23.62
N THR A 105 15.66 -16.36 23.22
CA THR A 105 15.69 -17.47 24.16
C THR A 105 16.97 -17.29 24.94
N SER A 106 16.88 -16.55 26.04
CA SER A 106 17.91 -16.56 27.08
C SER A 106 17.91 -17.97 27.66
N ASP A 107 18.80 -18.83 27.16
CA ASP A 107 19.19 -20.04 27.87
C ASP A 107 19.96 -19.60 29.13
N ASP A 108 19.22 -19.18 30.15
CA ASP A 108 19.69 -19.15 31.53
C ASP A 108 19.73 -20.59 32.03
N THR A 109 20.81 -21.29 31.71
CA THR A 109 21.24 -22.44 32.53
C THR A 109 22.49 -22.04 33.29
N GLU A 110 22.28 -21.25 34.35
CA GLU A 110 23.17 -21.25 35.51
C GLU A 110 22.40 -21.92 36.66
N SER A 111 22.68 -23.20 36.91
CA SER A 111 22.35 -23.87 38.16
C SER A 111 23.61 -24.44 38.79
N THR A 112 24.06 -23.71 39.79
CA THR A 112 25.05 -23.95 40.84
C THR A 112 24.99 -25.37 41.47
N ILE A 113 26.18 -25.97 41.60
CA ILE A 113 26.74 -26.86 42.66
C ILE A 113 25.87 -28.00 43.23
N SER A 114 26.34 -29.25 43.05
CA SER A 114 26.65 -30.23 44.13
C SER A 114 27.56 -31.34 43.61
#